data_AF-A0A518J0Z5-F1
#
_entry.id   AF-A0A518J0Z5-F1
#
_cell.length_a   1.000
_cell.length_b   1.000
_cell.length_c   1.000
_cell.angle_alpha   90.00
_cell.angle_beta   90.00
_cell.angle_gamma   90.00
#
_symmetry.space_group_name_H-M   'P 1'
#
loop_
_entity.id
_entity.type
_entity.pdbx_description
1 polymer ?
#
loop_
_entity_poly.entity_id
_entity_poly.type
_entity_poly.pdbx_seq_one_letter_code
_entity_poly.pdbx_strand_id
1 'polypeptide(L)'
;MLKQYRLLIFLGIAIIAIAFSILVPRVNRYIVGEHHRDVIREFDRWAEEYAVVTDYYSATRAANMIGYISTYYTPCDGYRSDDETEQRLQVARQRSMTQIADALSAYTGNVMADPLDWPAEIHDNTQHPAEVD
;
A
#
# COMPACT_ATOMS: atom_id res chain seq x y z
N MET A 1 14.85 47.31 31.68
CA MET A 1 15.49 46.87 30.42
C MET A 1 15.79 45.37 30.38
N LEU A 2 16.70 44.80 31.20
CA LEU A 2 17.05 43.36 31.13
C LEU A 2 15.86 42.38 31.26
N LYS A 3 14.86 42.69 32.11
CA LYS A 3 13.63 41.88 32.25
C LYS A 3 12.72 41.92 31.01
N GLN A 4 12.68 43.04 30.29
CA GLN A 4 11.88 43.19 29.06
C GLN A 4 12.51 42.42 27.90
N TYR A 5 13.84 42.45 27.75
CA TYR A 5 14.53 41.63 26.75
C TYR A 5 14.36 40.13 27.01
N ARG A 6 14.44 39.69 28.28
CA ARG A 6 14.15 38.29 28.64
C ARG A 6 12.73 37.88 28.27
N LEU A 7 11.75 38.73 28.56
CA LEU A 7 10.34 38.48 28.18
C LEU A 7 10.18 38.33 26.66
N LEU A 8 10.79 39.22 25.87
CA LEU A 8 10.73 39.16 24.41
C LEU A 8 11.40 37.89 23.86
N ILE A 9 12.52 37.47 24.43
CA ILE A 9 13.20 36.22 24.06
C ILE A 9 12.29 35.01 24.36
N PHE A 10 11.70 34.93 25.55
CA PHE A 10 10.77 33.85 25.88
C PHE A 10 9.54 33.83 24.97
N LEU A 11 8.98 35.00 24.66
CA LEU A 11 7.85 35.12 23.74
C LEU A 11 8.23 34.62 22.34
N GLY A 12 9.40 35.01 21.83
CA GLY A 12 9.91 34.54 20.54
C GLY A 12 10.10 33.03 20.50
N ILE A 13 10.71 32.43 21.53
CA ILE A 13 10.88 30.97 21.64
C ILE A 13 9.53 30.26 21.70
N ALA A 14 8.57 30.79 22.47
CA ALA A 14 7.24 30.20 22.58
C ALA A 14 6.50 30.19 21.23
N ILE A 15 6.58 31.28 20.47
CA ILE A 15 5.98 31.36 19.13
C ILE A 15 6.62 30.33 18.20
N ILE A 16 7.95 30.22 18.21
CA ILE A 16 8.67 29.22 17.41
C ILE A 16 8.24 27.80 17.80
N ALA A 17 8.19 27.48 19.09
CA ALA A 17 7.78 26.16 19.58
C ALA A 17 6.35 25.81 19.14
N ILE A 18 5.41 26.76 19.24
CA ILE A 18 4.02 26.58 18.78
C ILE A 18 4.00 26.35 17.26
N ALA A 19 4.70 27.16 16.48
CA ALA A 19 4.76 27.00 15.03
C ALA A 19 5.32 25.62 14.63
N PHE A 20 6.40 25.17 15.27
CA PHE A 20 6.97 23.84 15.06
C PHE A 20 6.00 22.71 15.42
N SER A 21 5.30 22.82 16.57
CA SER A 21 4.34 21.80 17.02
C SER A 21 3.19 21.58 16.03
N ILE A 22 2.86 22.61 15.24
CA ILE A 22 1.79 22.56 14.25
C ILE A 22 2.33 22.18 12.86
N LEU A 23 3.51 22.67 12.47
CA LEU A 23 4.05 22.48 11.13
C LEU A 23 4.60 21.07 10.92
N VAL A 24 5.30 20.51 11.89
CA VAL A 24 5.95 19.18 11.75
C VAL A 24 4.94 18.08 11.45
N PRO A 25 3.80 17.94 12.18
CA PRO A 25 2.80 16.92 11.86
C PRO A 25 2.18 17.10 10.47
N ARG A 26 2.00 18.35 10.00
CA ARG A 26 1.45 18.63 8.67
C ARG A 26 2.39 18.22 7.56
N VAL A 27 3.67 18.56 7.69
CA VAL A 27 4.71 18.15 6.73
C VAL A 27 4.81 16.62 6.69
N ASN A 28 4.77 15.95 7.85
CA ASN A 28 4.80 14.49 7.90
C ASN A 28 3.62 13.86 7.16
N ARG A 29 2.38 14.31 7.43
CA ARG A 29 1.19 13.83 6.72
C ARG A 29 1.24 14.06 5.22
N TYR A 30 1.80 15.20 4.80
CA TYR A 30 1.98 15.51 3.39
C TYR A 30 2.96 14.54 2.71
N ILE A 31 4.12 14.29 3.32
CA ILE A 31 5.12 13.34 2.80
C ILE A 31 4.54 11.92 2.72
N VAL A 32 3.85 11.47 3.77
CA VAL A 32 3.17 10.16 3.76
C VAL A 32 2.10 10.11 2.66
N GLY A 33 1.36 11.20 2.45
CA GLY A 33 0.37 11.31 1.39
C GLY A 33 0.96 11.16 -0.01
N GLU A 34 2.11 11.79 -0.29
CA GLU A 34 2.82 11.59 -1.56
C GLU A 34 3.25 10.15 -1.75
N HIS A 35 3.80 9.53 -0.70
CA HIS A 35 4.18 8.13 -0.77
C HIS A 35 2.97 7.20 -1.00
N HIS A 36 1.85 7.43 -0.33
CA HIS A 36 0.61 6.67 -0.58
C HIS A 36 0.14 6.80 -2.04
N ARG A 37 0.29 7.99 -2.66
CA ARG A 37 -0.01 8.19 -4.09
C ARG A 37 0.92 7.38 -5.00
N ASP A 38 2.19 7.25 -4.63
CA ASP A 38 3.13 6.37 -5.34
C ASP A 38 2.75 4.90 -5.20
N VAL A 39 2.38 4.46 -3.99
CA VAL A 39 1.91 3.08 -3.75
C VAL A 39 0.64 2.77 -4.56
N ILE A 40 -0.30 3.72 -4.68
CA ILE A 40 -1.47 3.56 -5.56
C ILE A 40 -1.05 3.28 -7.01
N ARG A 41 -0.09 4.04 -7.54
CA ARG A 41 0.42 3.83 -8.91
C ARG A 41 1.12 2.48 -9.05
N GLU A 42 1.78 2.02 -7.99
CA GLU A 42 2.45 0.73 -7.97
C GLU A 42 1.44 -0.44 -7.96
N PHE A 43 0.35 -0.31 -7.19
CA PHE A 43 -0.75 -1.27 -7.23
C PHE A 43 -1.37 -1.40 -8.63
N ASP A 44 -1.50 -0.29 -9.36
CA ASP A 44 -2.00 -0.33 -10.74
C ASP A 44 -1.03 -1.06 -11.67
N ARG A 45 0.28 -0.79 -11.55
CA ARG A 45 1.30 -1.50 -12.32
C ARG A 45 1.34 -3.00 -12.03
N TRP A 46 1.25 -3.40 -10.76
CA TRP A 46 1.21 -4.82 -10.40
C TRP A 46 -0.08 -5.49 -10.87
N ALA A 47 -1.22 -4.79 -10.82
CA ALA A 47 -2.45 -5.33 -11.39
C ALA A 47 -2.31 -5.59 -12.89
N GLU A 48 -1.68 -4.68 -13.64
CA GLU A 48 -1.40 -4.88 -15.07
C GLU A 48 -0.42 -6.03 -15.33
N GLU A 49 0.68 -6.12 -14.57
CA GLU A 49 1.70 -7.17 -14.75
C GLU A 49 1.15 -8.57 -14.41
N TYR A 50 0.44 -8.69 -13.29
CA TYR A 50 0.03 -9.99 -12.74
C TYR A 50 -1.37 -10.41 -13.18
N ALA A 51 -2.10 -9.59 -13.93
CA ALA A 51 -3.34 -9.99 -14.60
C ALA A 51 -3.10 -10.74 -15.94
N VAL A 52 -1.85 -11.00 -16.30
CA VAL A 52 -1.50 -11.85 -17.46
C VAL A 52 -1.14 -13.24 -16.94
N VAL A 53 -2.14 -14.13 -16.90
CA VAL A 53 -1.99 -15.52 -16.44
C VAL A 53 -2.18 -16.48 -17.61
N THR A 54 -1.13 -17.22 -17.96
CA THR A 54 -1.13 -18.14 -19.13
C THR A 54 -0.74 -19.57 -18.78
N ASP A 55 -0.15 -19.77 -17.60
CA ASP A 55 0.42 -21.03 -17.16
C ASP A 55 0.44 -21.10 -15.62
N TYR A 56 0.82 -22.26 -15.09
CA TYR A 56 0.83 -22.50 -13.65
C TYR A 56 1.80 -21.59 -12.90
N TYR A 57 2.94 -21.25 -13.51
CA TYR A 57 3.95 -20.39 -12.88
C TYR A 57 3.47 -18.94 -12.76
N SER A 58 2.88 -18.38 -13.83
CA SER A 58 2.24 -17.06 -13.81
C SER A 58 1.04 -17.02 -12.86
N ALA A 59 0.25 -18.10 -12.77
CA ALA A 59 -0.84 -18.21 -11.80
C ALA A 59 -0.32 -18.18 -10.34
N THR A 60 0.74 -18.92 -10.05
CA THR A 60 1.37 -18.93 -8.72
C THR A 60 1.90 -17.55 -8.33
N ARG A 61 2.58 -16.87 -9.28
CA ARG A 61 3.06 -15.50 -9.08
C ARG A 61 1.91 -14.52 -8.83
N ALA A 62 0.83 -14.62 -9.59
CA ALA A 62 -0.35 -13.78 -9.45
C ALA A 62 -1.03 -13.97 -8.08
N ALA A 63 -1.24 -15.20 -7.63
CA ALA A 63 -1.85 -15.49 -6.33
C ALA A 63 -0.98 -14.95 -5.18
N ASN A 64 0.33 -15.13 -5.26
CA ASN A 64 1.26 -14.58 -4.27
C ASN A 64 1.27 -13.03 -4.27
N MET A 65 1.09 -12.42 -5.44
CA MET A 65 1.01 -10.96 -5.54
C MET A 65 -0.25 -10.41 -4.85
N ILE A 66 -1.39 -11.10 -4.92
CA ILE A 66 -2.59 -10.72 -4.16
C ILE A 66 -2.29 -10.71 -2.66
N GLY A 67 -1.67 -11.78 -2.15
CA GLY A 67 -1.25 -11.86 -0.74
C GLY A 67 -0.31 -10.72 -0.34
N TYR A 68 0.65 -10.38 -1.21
CA TYR A 68 1.56 -9.26 -0.98
C TYR A 68 0.83 -7.91 -0.93
N ILE A 69 -0.02 -7.60 -1.91
CA ILE A 69 -0.79 -6.35 -1.98
C ILE A 69 -1.67 -6.16 -0.73
N SER A 70 -2.24 -7.25 -0.20
CA SER A 70 -3.17 -7.19 0.93
C SER A 70 -2.58 -6.57 2.20
N THR A 71 -1.27 -6.69 2.39
CA THR A 71 -0.56 -6.21 3.60
C THR A 71 0.33 -5.00 3.33
N TYR A 72 0.66 -4.73 2.06
CA TYR A 72 1.62 -3.71 1.66
C TYR A 72 1.19 -2.28 1.99
N TYR A 73 2.03 -1.56 2.74
CA TYR A 73 1.84 -0.16 3.20
C TYR A 73 0.43 0.13 3.73
N THR A 74 0.01 -0.60 4.75
CA THR A 74 -1.24 -0.35 5.46
C THR A 74 -1.08 0.85 6.41
N PRO A 75 -1.94 1.89 6.31
CA PRO A 75 -1.88 3.04 7.21
C PRO A 75 -1.93 2.63 8.69
N CYS A 76 -1.04 3.19 9.49
CA CYS A 76 -0.91 2.89 10.92
C CYS A 76 -0.43 4.12 11.69
N ASP A 77 -0.46 4.06 13.03
CA ASP A 77 -0.01 5.19 13.85
C ASP A 77 1.44 5.58 13.53
N GLY A 78 1.67 6.86 13.25
CA GLY A 78 2.95 7.39 12.79
C GLY A 78 3.16 7.36 11.27
N TYR A 79 2.31 6.64 10.53
CA TYR A 79 2.34 6.53 9.07
C TYR A 79 0.92 6.71 8.51
N ARG A 80 0.45 7.96 8.58
CA ARG A 80 -0.88 8.37 8.13
C ARG A 80 -0.82 9.60 7.23
N SER A 81 -1.68 9.62 6.23
CA SER A 81 -1.90 10.79 5.36
C SER A 81 -3.21 11.48 5.74
N ASP A 82 -3.80 12.24 4.81
CA ASP A 82 -5.19 12.64 4.88
C ASP A 82 -6.14 11.47 4.56
N ASP A 83 -7.36 11.55 5.08
CA ASP A 83 -8.41 10.52 4.97
C ASP A 83 -8.76 10.19 3.50
N GLU A 84 -8.77 11.21 2.63
CA GLU A 84 -9.07 11.03 1.21
C GLU A 84 -8.01 10.15 0.54
N THR A 85 -6.73 10.41 0.80
CA THR A 85 -5.63 9.64 0.23
C THR A 85 -5.60 8.21 0.78
N GLU A 86 -5.88 8.00 2.07
CA GLU A 86 -5.98 6.66 2.66
C GLU A 86 -7.17 5.87 2.09
N GLN A 87 -8.32 6.52 1.88
CA GLN A 87 -9.46 5.89 1.23
C GLN A 87 -9.12 5.49 -0.20
N ARG A 88 -8.48 6.37 -0.97
CA ARG A 88 -8.02 6.06 -2.33
C ARG A 88 -7.03 4.90 -2.36
N LEU A 89 -6.13 4.82 -1.38
CA LEU A 89 -5.19 3.71 -1.24
C LEU A 89 -5.93 2.38 -1.00
N GLN A 90 -6.92 2.37 -0.12
CA GLN A 90 -7.73 1.18 0.14
C GLN A 90 -8.52 0.73 -1.09
N VAL A 91 -9.12 1.67 -1.82
CA VAL A 91 -9.86 1.38 -3.06
C VAL A 91 -8.91 0.82 -4.13
N ALA A 92 -7.74 1.43 -4.31
CA ALA A 92 -6.74 0.94 -5.26
C ALA A 92 -6.27 -0.47 -4.91
N ARG A 93 -5.98 -0.73 -3.62
CA ARG A 93 -5.61 -2.07 -3.12
C ARG A 93 -6.66 -3.11 -3.50
N GLN A 94 -7.92 -2.84 -3.17
CA GLN A 94 -9.01 -3.79 -3.46
C GLN A 94 -9.16 -4.02 -4.97
N ARG A 95 -9.18 -2.94 -5.76
CA ARG A 95 -9.30 -3.01 -7.21
C ARG A 95 -8.19 -3.87 -7.82
N SER A 96 -6.94 -3.63 -7.44
CA SER A 96 -5.79 -4.35 -7.98
C SER A 96 -5.82 -5.84 -7.62
N MET A 97 -6.16 -6.19 -6.38
CA MET A 97 -6.33 -7.59 -6.00
C MET A 97 -7.45 -8.27 -6.78
N THR A 98 -8.61 -7.61 -6.91
CA THR A 98 -9.74 -8.12 -7.69
C THR A 98 -9.36 -8.34 -9.16
N GLN A 99 -8.65 -7.40 -9.78
CA GLN A 99 -8.22 -7.55 -11.17
C GLN A 99 -7.31 -8.78 -11.38
N ILE A 100 -6.37 -9.02 -10.47
CA ILE A 100 -5.50 -10.21 -10.52
C ILE A 100 -6.33 -11.48 -10.27
N ALA A 101 -7.27 -11.44 -9.32
CA ALA A 101 -8.15 -12.55 -9.02
C ALA A 101 -9.07 -12.91 -10.20
N ASP A 102 -9.57 -11.91 -10.94
CA ASP A 102 -10.38 -12.14 -12.14
C ASP A 102 -9.56 -12.86 -13.22
N ALA A 103 -8.30 -12.47 -13.43
CA ALA A 103 -7.39 -13.14 -14.37
C ALA A 103 -7.10 -14.59 -13.95
N LEU A 104 -6.85 -14.83 -12.66
CA LEU A 104 -6.71 -16.18 -12.11
C LEU A 104 -7.99 -17.01 -12.28
N SER A 105 -9.16 -16.39 -12.10
CA SER A 105 -10.45 -17.05 -12.27
C SER A 105 -10.65 -17.47 -13.73
N ALA A 106 -10.26 -16.61 -14.68
CA ALA A 106 -10.31 -16.90 -16.10
C ALA A 106 -9.38 -18.06 -16.49
N TYR A 107 -8.19 -18.15 -15.89
CA TYR A 107 -7.24 -19.22 -16.15
C TYR A 107 -7.66 -20.56 -15.51
N THR A 108 -8.06 -20.53 -14.24
CA THR A 108 -8.36 -21.75 -13.45
C THR A 108 -9.78 -22.28 -13.65
N GLY A 109 -10.70 -21.43 -14.12
CA GLY A 109 -12.13 -21.73 -14.17
C GLY A 109 -12.85 -21.64 -12.81
N ASN A 110 -12.14 -21.25 -11.73
CA ASN A 110 -12.70 -21.12 -10.40
C ASN A 110 -12.92 -19.64 -10.06
N VAL A 111 -14.15 -19.27 -9.70
CA VAL A 111 -14.49 -17.90 -9.28
C VAL A 111 -14.43 -17.80 -7.76
N MET A 112 -13.64 -16.87 -7.24
CA MET A 112 -13.51 -16.62 -5.80
C MET A 112 -14.42 -15.48 -5.34
N ALA A 113 -14.93 -15.58 -4.11
CA ALA A 113 -15.74 -14.53 -3.49
C ALA A 113 -14.85 -13.39 -2.94
N ASP A 114 -13.73 -13.73 -2.31
CA ASP A 114 -12.67 -12.81 -1.90
C ASP A 114 -11.39 -13.08 -2.72
N PRO A 115 -10.71 -12.04 -3.24
CA PRO A 115 -9.40 -12.19 -3.87
C PRO A 115 -8.36 -12.96 -3.04
N LEU A 116 -8.50 -13.05 -1.71
CA LEU A 116 -7.58 -13.77 -0.83
C LEU A 116 -7.90 -15.26 -0.65
N ASP A 117 -9.03 -15.75 -1.16
CA ASP A 117 -9.49 -17.13 -0.94
C ASP A 117 -8.84 -18.16 -1.88
N TRP A 118 -7.71 -17.83 -2.52
CA TRP A 118 -7.05 -18.76 -3.45
C TRP A 118 -6.57 -20.02 -2.72
N PRO A 119 -6.75 -21.20 -3.34
CA PRO A 119 -6.33 -22.47 -2.78
C PRO A 119 -4.81 -22.52 -2.57
N ALA A 120 -4.37 -23.16 -1.49
CA ALA A 120 -2.96 -23.24 -1.10
C ALA A 120 -2.08 -23.90 -2.18
N GLU A 121 -2.67 -24.77 -3.00
CA GLU A 121 -2.02 -25.44 -4.13
C GLU A 121 -1.57 -24.49 -5.25
N ILE A 122 -2.21 -23.31 -5.37
CA ILE A 122 -1.78 -22.27 -6.32
C ILE A 122 -0.69 -21.39 -5.71
N HIS A 123 -0.60 -21.29 -4.38
CA HIS A 123 0.45 -20.52 -3.71
C HIS A 123 1.80 -21.26 -3.67
N ASP A 124 1.79 -22.58 -3.83
CA ASP A 124 2.94 -23.44 -3.63
C ASP A 124 3.74 -23.70 -4.92
N ASN A 125 4.90 -23.05 -5.05
CA ASN A 125 5.87 -23.28 -6.12
C ASN A 125 6.52 -24.70 -6.08
N THR A 126 6.32 -25.48 -5.01
CA THR A 126 7.02 -26.78 -4.84
C THR A 126 6.33 -27.97 -5.49
N GLN A 127 5.09 -27.81 -6.00
CA GLN A 127 4.29 -28.93 -6.54
C GLN A 127 4.51 -29.23 -8.03
N HIS A 128 5.36 -28.50 -8.75
CA HIS A 128 5.76 -28.90 -10.10
C HIS A 128 7.16 -29.51 -10.10
N PRO A 129 7.33 -30.85 -10.13
CA PRO A 129 8.59 -31.41 -10.55
C PRO A 129 8.83 -30.90 -11.97
N ALA A 130 10.00 -30.31 -12.21
CA ALA A 130 10.45 -30.02 -13.55
C ALA A 130 10.22 -31.29 -14.41
N GLU A 131 9.25 -31.25 -15.32
CA GLU A 131 9.22 -32.22 -16.40
C GLU A 131 10.53 -32.01 -17.18
N VAL A 132 11.44 -32.94 -16.93
CA VAL A 132 12.68 -33.14 -17.68
C VAL A 132 12.26 -33.57 -19.08
N ASP A 133 12.69 -32.77 -20.07
CA ASP A 133 12.84 -33.03 -21.51
C ASP A 133 12.09 -34.24 -22.13
#